data_AF-A0A2K9EG26-F1
#
_entry.id   AF-A0A2K9EG26-F1
#
_cell.length_a   1.000
_cell.length_b   1.000
_cell.length_c   1.000
_cell.angle_alpha   90.00
_cell.angle_beta   90.00
_cell.angle_gamma   90.00
#
_symmetry.space_group_name_H-M   'P 1'
#
loop_
_entity.id
_entity.type
_entity.pdbx_description
1 polymer ?
#
loop_
_entity_poly.entity_id
_entity_poly.type
_entity_poly.pdbx_seq_one_letter_code
_entity_poly.pdbx_strand_id
1 'polypeptide(L)'
;MFYICFNINIVLCKSFYHKVVIKKIVELGKLIKPVQANQTLGSSLSHKNVQVEPSILSKDTQITGINKMSSTEKKASVFSNIPAEEDLKETSEAQFTEEIKELAESLNSVIEIYEYVWNNINFEAYYGSRKGAVGTLDQMAGNDIDIFN
;
A
#
# COMPACT_ATOMS: atom_id res chain seq x y z
N MET A 1 -46.88 -39.12 -21.45
CA MET A 1 -45.97 -38.62 -22.51
C MET A 1 -45.45 -37.20 -22.23
N PHE A 2 -46.31 -36.22 -21.92
CA PHE A 2 -45.91 -34.80 -21.75
C PHE A 2 -44.91 -34.49 -20.62
N TYR A 3 -45.01 -35.17 -19.46
CA TYR A 3 -44.15 -34.91 -18.29
C TYR A 3 -42.68 -35.29 -18.52
N ILE A 4 -42.43 -36.33 -19.32
CA ILE A 4 -41.08 -36.83 -19.63
C ILE A 4 -40.38 -35.86 -20.58
N CYS A 5 -41.08 -35.36 -21.60
CA CYS A 5 -40.55 -34.38 -22.55
C CYS A 5 -40.21 -33.03 -21.90
N PHE A 6 -40.97 -32.60 -20.89
CA PHE A 6 -40.70 -31.37 -20.14
C PHE A 6 -39.44 -31.48 -19.27
N ASN A 7 -39.28 -32.60 -18.55
CA ASN A 7 -38.09 -32.84 -17.73
C ASN A 7 -36.82 -32.98 -18.57
N ILE A 8 -36.90 -33.65 -19.73
CA ILE A 8 -35.75 -33.77 -20.65
C ILE A 8 -35.34 -32.38 -21.18
N ASN A 9 -36.30 -31.53 -21.56
CA ASN A 9 -36.01 -30.16 -22.01
C ASN A 9 -35.32 -29.31 -20.95
N ILE A 10 -35.76 -29.39 -19.68
CA ILE A 10 -35.12 -28.67 -18.57
C ILE A 10 -33.67 -29.12 -18.34
N VAL A 11 -33.42 -30.43 -18.37
CA VAL A 11 -32.07 -30.99 -18.18
C VAL A 11 -31.13 -30.58 -19.33
N LEU A 12 -31.62 -30.62 -20.58
CA LEU A 12 -30.86 -30.17 -21.75
C LEU A 12 -30.55 -28.68 -21.68
N CYS A 13 -31.51 -27.86 -21.27
CA CYS A 13 -31.36 -26.42 -21.09
C CYS A 13 -30.29 -26.10 -20.02
N LYS A 14 -30.35 -26.78 -18.87
CA LYS A 14 -29.36 -26.62 -17.80
C LYS A 14 -27.95 -27.07 -18.22
N SER A 15 -27.85 -28.17 -18.97
CA SER A 15 -26.58 -28.65 -19.53
C SER A 15 -25.97 -27.68 -20.54
N PHE A 16 -26.82 -27.06 -21.37
CA PHE A 16 -26.41 -26.05 -22.34
C PHE A 16 -25.87 -24.80 -21.64
N TYR A 17 -26.60 -24.23 -20.67
CA TYR A 17 -26.14 -23.05 -19.94
C TYR A 17 -24.84 -23.30 -19.18
N HIS A 18 -24.69 -24.48 -18.56
CA HIS A 18 -23.47 -24.85 -17.87
C HIS A 18 -22.24 -24.86 -18.81
N LYS A 19 -22.39 -25.40 -20.03
CA LYS A 19 -21.31 -25.38 -21.04
C LYS A 19 -20.95 -23.96 -21.49
N VAL A 20 -21.94 -23.09 -21.67
CA VAL A 20 -21.72 -21.69 -22.07
C VAL A 20 -20.97 -20.92 -20.97
N VAL A 21 -21.37 -21.10 -19.71
CA VAL A 21 -20.74 -20.45 -18.55
C VAL A 21 -19.28 -20.91 -18.39
N ILE A 22 -19.01 -22.22 -18.45
CA ILE A 22 -17.64 -22.75 -18.37
C ILE A 22 -16.77 -22.17 -19.48
N LYS A 23 -17.28 -22.09 -20.72
CA LYS A 23 -16.51 -21.55 -21.84
C LYS A 23 -16.09 -20.10 -21.59
N LYS A 24 -16.99 -19.27 -21.08
CA LYS A 24 -16.67 -17.87 -20.71
C LYS A 24 -15.64 -17.78 -19.59
N ILE A 25 -15.77 -18.61 -18.54
CA ILE A 25 -14.78 -18.65 -17.44
C ILE A 25 -13.39 -18.99 -17.98
N VAL A 26 -13.30 -19.97 -18.89
CA VAL A 26 -12.02 -20.34 -19.52
C VAL A 26 -11.47 -19.23 -20.42
N GLU A 27 -12.32 -18.51 -21.15
CA GLU A 27 -11.90 -17.35 -21.95
C GLU A 27 -11.36 -16.22 -21.08
N LEU A 28 -12.03 -15.89 -19.97
CA LEU A 28 -11.57 -14.89 -19.01
C LEU A 28 -10.27 -15.32 -18.32
N GLY A 29 -10.13 -16.60 -17.97
CA GLY A 29 -8.91 -17.15 -17.38
C GLY A 29 -7.67 -17.02 -18.27
N LYS A 30 -7.82 -16.92 -19.60
CA LYS A 30 -6.71 -16.68 -20.54
C LYS A 30 -6.23 -15.22 -20.54
N LEU A 31 -7.08 -14.29 -20.13
CA LEU A 31 -6.75 -12.86 -20.06
C LEU A 31 -6.05 -12.49 -18.76
N ILE A 32 -6.23 -13.30 -17.72
CA ILE A 32 -5.56 -13.14 -16.44
C ILE A 32 -4.13 -13.69 -16.57
N LYS A 33 -3.14 -12.79 -16.65
CA LYS A 33 -1.75 -13.19 -16.49
C LYS A 33 -1.52 -13.50 -15.01
N PRO A 34 -0.83 -14.61 -14.66
CA PRO A 34 -0.46 -14.84 -13.27
C PRO A 34 0.38 -13.65 -12.78
N VAL A 35 0.08 -13.14 -11.59
CA VAL A 35 0.92 -12.14 -10.91
C VAL A 35 2.34 -12.69 -10.91
N GLN A 36 3.24 -11.99 -11.59
CA GLN A 36 4.63 -12.40 -11.69
C GLN A 36 5.21 -12.40 -10.27
N ALA A 37 5.71 -13.54 -9.80
CA ALA A 37 6.49 -13.58 -8.57
C ALA A 37 7.71 -12.69 -8.77
N ASN A 38 7.70 -11.51 -8.16
CA ASN A 38 8.87 -10.66 -8.16
C ASN A 38 9.96 -11.33 -7.32
N GLN A 39 11.20 -11.16 -7.73
CA GLN A 39 12.31 -11.43 -6.84
C GLN A 39 12.13 -10.53 -5.63
N THR A 40 11.99 -11.12 -4.45
CA THR A 40 12.19 -10.38 -3.22
C THR A 40 13.58 -9.76 -3.34
N LEU A 41 13.72 -8.47 -2.99
CA LEU A 41 15.04 -7.99 -2.62
C LEU A 41 15.50 -8.97 -1.55
N GLY A 42 16.52 -9.79 -1.87
CA GLY A 42 17.03 -10.77 -0.93
C GLY A 42 17.29 -10.10 0.43
N SER A 43 17.36 -10.88 1.50
CA SER A 43 17.60 -10.38 2.87
C SER A 43 18.91 -9.61 3.07
N SER A 44 19.66 -9.32 2.00
CA SER A 44 20.86 -8.51 2.00
C SER A 44 20.73 -7.39 0.97
N LEU A 45 20.51 -6.18 1.48
CA LEU A 45 20.82 -4.94 0.79
C LEU A 45 22.34 -4.79 0.71
N SER A 46 22.88 -4.31 -0.42
CA SER A 46 24.29 -3.93 -0.48
C SER A 46 24.49 -2.65 0.34
N HIS A 47 24.75 -2.81 1.63
CA HIS A 47 25.19 -1.71 2.47
C HIS A 47 26.68 -1.50 2.20
N LYS A 48 27.05 -0.43 1.48
CA LYS A 48 28.36 0.16 1.72
C LYS A 48 28.31 0.76 3.12
N ASN A 49 28.90 0.08 4.10
CA ASN A 49 29.20 0.68 5.39
C ASN A 49 30.17 1.84 5.14
N VAL A 50 29.64 3.05 4.97
CA VAL A 50 30.41 4.23 5.32
C VAL A 50 30.47 4.19 6.84
N GLN A 51 31.65 3.87 7.38
CA GLN A 51 31.93 4.11 8.79
C GLN A 51 31.96 5.63 8.98
N VAL A 52 30.79 6.25 9.13
CA VAL A 52 30.70 7.55 9.76
C VAL A 52 30.77 7.25 11.25
N GLU A 53 31.98 7.34 11.79
CA GLU A 53 32.15 7.44 13.22
C GLU A 53 31.31 8.65 13.66
N PRO A 54 30.26 8.50 14.50
CA PRO A 54 29.57 9.66 15.03
C PRO A 54 30.63 10.47 15.75
N SER A 55 30.75 11.76 15.40
CA SER A 55 31.59 12.67 16.18
C SER A 55 31.06 12.63 17.61
N ILE A 56 31.75 11.88 18.46
CA ILE A 56 31.51 11.82 19.89
C ILE A 56 31.45 13.25 20.39
N LEU A 57 30.30 13.65 20.95
CA LEU A 57 30.27 14.76 21.87
C LEU A 57 31.19 14.35 23.02
N SER A 58 32.40 14.91 23.05
CA SER A 58 33.39 14.69 24.07
C SER A 58 32.78 15.05 25.44
N LYS A 59 32.41 14.01 26.20
CA LYS A 59 32.08 14.11 27.62
C LYS A 59 33.30 13.69 28.40
N ASP A 60 34.32 14.56 28.40
CA ASP A 60 35.45 14.62 29.33
C ASP A 60 36.12 15.98 29.04
N THR A 61 35.88 17.08 29.77
CA THR A 61 36.56 17.45 31.05
C THR A 61 36.50 18.99 31.13
N GLN A 62 36.03 19.75 32.15
CA GLN A 62 35.40 19.52 33.46
C GLN A 62 34.48 20.72 33.81
N ILE A 63 33.64 20.56 34.83
CA ILE A 63 32.88 21.64 35.47
C ILE A 63 33.83 22.75 35.95
N THR A 64 33.59 23.99 35.54
CA THR A 64 33.80 25.14 36.42
C THR A 64 32.69 26.17 36.15
N GLY A 65 31.74 26.23 37.09
CA GLY A 65 30.92 27.41 37.40
C GLY A 65 30.14 28.10 36.27
N ILE A 66 28.85 27.76 36.15
CA ILE A 66 27.69 28.65 35.91
C ILE A 66 27.99 30.07 35.38
N ASN A 67 27.51 30.41 34.16
CA ASN A 67 26.42 31.38 33.91
C ASN A 67 26.40 31.97 32.48
N LYS A 68 25.15 32.16 32.01
CA LYS A 68 24.64 33.16 31.04
C LYS A 68 24.85 32.94 29.54
N MET A 69 23.80 32.35 28.97
CA MET A 69 23.07 32.76 27.76
C MET A 69 23.58 34.01 27.01
N SER A 70 23.97 33.81 25.76
CA SER A 70 23.78 34.80 24.70
C SER A 70 23.51 34.07 23.39
N SER A 71 22.33 34.33 22.84
CA SER A 71 21.84 33.82 21.57
C SER A 71 22.66 34.36 20.41
N THR A 72 23.19 33.46 19.60
CA THR A 72 23.39 33.74 18.17
C THR A 72 22.84 32.56 17.39
N GLU A 73 21.61 32.77 16.92
CA GLU A 73 20.87 31.90 16.02
C GLU A 73 21.67 31.70 14.73
N LYS A 74 22.36 30.57 14.63
CA LYS A 74 22.75 30.08 13.31
C LYS A 74 21.55 29.33 12.77
N LYS A 75 20.71 30.05 12.01
CA LYS A 75 19.52 29.56 11.31
C LYS A 75 19.87 28.26 10.59
N ALA A 76 19.55 27.13 11.20
CA ALA A 76 19.57 25.84 10.54
C ALA A 76 18.66 25.97 9.34
N SER A 77 19.14 25.59 8.16
CA SER A 77 18.36 25.57 6.93
C SER A 77 17.15 24.66 7.16
N VAL A 78 16.03 25.31 7.47
CA VAL A 78 14.69 24.74 7.53
C VAL A 78 14.51 23.93 6.24
N PHE A 79 14.19 22.64 6.36
CA PHE A 79 13.68 21.83 5.25
C PHE A 79 12.56 22.65 4.61
N SER A 80 12.79 23.18 3.41
CA SER A 80 11.93 24.22 2.81
C SER A 80 10.70 23.68 2.10
N ASN A 81 10.42 22.38 2.20
CA ASN A 81 9.24 21.78 1.58
C ASN A 81 8.13 21.69 2.63
N ILE A 82 7.42 22.81 2.80
CA ILE A 82 6.12 22.82 3.47
C ILE A 82 5.14 22.13 2.50
N PRO A 83 4.34 21.14 2.95
CA PRO A 83 3.33 20.50 2.10
C PRO A 83 2.40 21.55 1.48
N ALA A 84 2.19 21.45 0.18
CA ALA A 84 1.31 22.34 -0.58
C ALA A 84 -0.09 21.74 -0.69
N GLU A 85 -1.08 22.58 -1.05
CA GLU A 85 -2.45 22.09 -1.33
C GLU A 85 -2.50 21.07 -2.48
N GLU A 86 -1.51 21.09 -3.38
CA GLU A 86 -1.38 20.10 -4.44
C GLU A 86 -1.14 18.68 -3.89
N ASP A 87 -0.49 18.55 -2.73
CA ASP A 87 -0.19 17.26 -2.11
C ASP A 87 -1.44 16.57 -1.54
N LEU A 88 -2.57 17.29 -1.45
CA LEU A 88 -3.87 16.77 -1.00
C LEU A 88 -4.77 16.35 -2.16
N LYS A 89 -4.35 16.55 -3.42
CA LYS A 89 -5.16 16.20 -4.57
C LYS A 89 -5.02 14.72 -4.91
N GLU A 90 -6.10 14.16 -5.44
CA GLU A 90 -6.08 12.81 -5.98
C GLU A 90 -5.06 12.66 -7.11
N THR A 91 -4.36 11.54 -7.10
CA THR A 91 -3.44 11.14 -8.17
C THR A 91 -3.92 9.85 -8.83
N SER A 92 -3.27 9.41 -9.90
CA SER A 92 -3.60 8.12 -10.52
C SER A 92 -3.43 6.94 -9.56
N GLU A 93 -2.46 7.04 -8.66
CA GLU A 93 -2.11 5.99 -7.69
C GLU A 93 -2.89 6.11 -6.37
N ALA A 94 -3.29 7.32 -5.97
CA ALA A 94 -4.04 7.61 -4.75
C ALA A 94 -5.39 8.29 -5.07
N GLN A 95 -6.37 7.48 -5.46
CA GLN A 95 -7.73 7.92 -5.79
C GLN A 95 -8.64 7.84 -4.56
N PHE A 96 -9.46 8.86 -4.32
CA PHE A 96 -10.40 8.86 -3.19
C PHE A 96 -11.76 8.30 -3.62
N THR A 97 -11.76 7.01 -3.93
CA THR A 97 -12.99 6.25 -4.21
C THR A 97 -13.96 6.31 -3.02
N GLU A 98 -15.25 6.08 -3.28
CA GLU A 98 -16.28 6.10 -2.24
C GLU A 98 -15.97 5.09 -1.12
N GLU A 99 -15.51 3.88 -1.48
CA GLU A 99 -15.17 2.84 -0.50
C GLU A 99 -14.02 3.24 0.44
N ILE A 100 -12.99 3.92 -0.09
CA ILE A 100 -11.89 4.46 0.72
C ILE A 100 -12.37 5.59 1.63
N LYS A 101 -13.28 6.45 1.14
CA LYS A 101 -13.87 7.53 1.94
C LYS A 101 -14.72 6.97 3.08
N GLU A 102 -15.61 6.03 2.78
CA GLU A 102 -16.44 5.35 3.78
C GLU A 102 -15.59 4.65 4.85
N LEU A 103 -14.51 3.96 4.43
CA LEU A 103 -13.57 3.35 5.36
C LEU A 103 -12.88 4.40 6.23
N ALA A 104 -12.38 5.49 5.65
CA ALA A 104 -11.73 6.56 6.40
C ALA A 104 -12.68 7.25 7.38
N GLU A 105 -13.93 7.50 6.97
CA GLU A 105 -14.98 8.05 7.84
C GLU A 105 -15.32 7.09 8.99
N SER A 106 -15.32 5.78 8.74
CA SER A 106 -15.56 4.79 9.79
C SER A 106 -14.44 4.74 10.84
N LEU A 107 -13.21 5.09 10.43
CA LEU A 107 -12.02 5.04 11.27
C LEU A 107 -11.77 6.34 12.03
N ASN A 108 -12.48 7.44 11.74
CA ASN A 108 -12.63 8.66 12.57
C ASN A 108 -11.37 9.43 13.05
N SER A 109 -10.16 8.88 12.93
CA SER A 109 -8.88 9.52 13.26
C SER A 109 -7.71 8.95 12.45
N VAL A 110 -6.65 9.74 12.31
CA VAL A 110 -5.41 9.33 11.61
C VAL A 110 -4.74 8.14 12.30
N ILE A 111 -4.83 8.07 13.64
CA ILE A 111 -4.26 6.97 14.42
C ILE A 111 -4.97 5.66 14.07
N GLU A 112 -6.30 5.67 14.02
CA GLU A 112 -7.12 4.49 13.73
C GLU A 112 -6.96 4.05 12.27
N ILE A 113 -6.80 4.99 11.33
CA ILE A 113 -6.45 4.68 9.93
C ILE A 113 -5.10 3.96 9.87
N TYR A 114 -4.07 4.49 10.54
CA TYR A 114 -2.75 3.87 10.57
C TYR A 114 -2.81 2.47 11.21
N GLU A 115 -3.50 2.32 12.34
CA GLU A 115 -3.66 1.03 13.01
C GLU A 115 -4.44 0.03 12.15
N TYR A 116 -5.47 0.47 11.44
CA TYR A 116 -6.20 -0.38 10.51
C TYR A 116 -5.26 -0.91 9.43
N VAL A 117 -4.52 -0.02 8.75
CA VAL A 117 -3.58 -0.39 7.70
C VAL A 117 -2.53 -1.36 8.24
N TRP A 118 -1.92 -1.04 9.38
CA TRP A 118 -0.88 -1.85 10.01
C TRP A 118 -1.36 -3.27 10.38
N ASN A 119 -2.61 -3.40 10.84
CA ASN A 119 -3.14 -4.68 11.31
C ASN A 119 -3.82 -5.50 10.22
N ASN A 120 -4.27 -4.89 9.11
CA ASN A 120 -5.10 -5.56 8.10
C ASN A 120 -4.47 -5.66 6.72
N ILE A 121 -3.49 -4.81 6.39
CA ILE A 121 -2.85 -4.79 5.07
C ILE A 121 -1.49 -5.48 5.12
N ASN A 122 -1.31 -6.50 4.28
CA ASN A 122 -0.04 -7.21 4.17
C ASN A 122 0.98 -6.45 3.33
N PHE A 123 2.22 -6.41 3.82
CA PHE A 123 3.33 -5.86 3.04
C PHE A 123 3.80 -6.84 1.95
N GLU A 124 3.93 -6.34 0.73
CA GLU A 124 4.52 -7.05 -0.41
C GLU A 124 5.66 -6.25 -1.04
N ALA A 125 6.84 -6.85 -1.15
CA ALA A 125 8.00 -6.16 -1.70
C ALA A 125 7.96 -6.13 -3.22
N TYR A 126 7.82 -4.93 -3.80
CA TYR A 126 8.04 -4.67 -5.22
C TYR A 126 8.42 -3.21 -5.49
N TYR A 127 8.98 -2.97 -6.67
CA TYR A 127 9.44 -1.65 -7.10
C TYR A 127 8.30 -0.82 -7.70
N GLY A 128 8.21 0.44 -7.26
CA GLY A 128 7.25 1.44 -7.75
C GLY A 128 5.82 1.25 -7.22
N SER A 129 4.93 2.17 -7.58
CA SER A 129 3.49 1.99 -7.38
C SER A 129 2.95 1.06 -8.46
N ARG A 130 2.22 0.02 -8.06
CA ARG A 130 1.66 -0.98 -9.00
C ARG A 130 0.18 -1.22 -8.78
N LYS A 131 -0.25 -1.21 -7.53
CA LYS A 131 -1.64 -1.46 -7.14
C LYS A 131 -2.38 -0.16 -6.83
N GLY A 132 -1.65 0.87 -6.37
CA GLY A 132 -2.22 2.08 -5.80
C GLY A 132 -3.07 1.80 -4.56
N ALA A 133 -3.75 2.84 -4.06
CA ALA A 133 -4.59 2.74 -2.87
C ALA A 133 -5.76 1.76 -3.05
N VAL A 134 -6.43 1.79 -4.21
CA VAL A 134 -7.58 0.93 -4.51
C VAL A 134 -7.18 -0.53 -4.59
N GLY A 135 -6.15 -0.86 -5.38
CA GLY A 135 -5.70 -2.24 -5.51
C GLY A 135 -5.14 -2.82 -4.21
N THR A 136 -4.61 -1.96 -3.32
CA THR A 136 -4.18 -2.35 -1.97
C THR A 136 -5.36 -2.70 -1.09
N LEU A 137 -6.43 -1.91 -1.11
CA LEU A 137 -7.67 -2.20 -0.36
C LEU A 137 -8.34 -3.49 -0.86
N ASP A 138 -8.45 -3.66 -2.18
CA ASP A 138 -9.06 -4.85 -2.80
C ASP A 138 -8.33 -6.15 -2.46
N GLN A 139 -6.98 -6.09 -2.45
CA GLN A 139 -6.15 -7.27 -2.23
C GLN A 139 -5.72 -7.43 -0.78
N MET A 140 -6.03 -6.44 0.07
CA MET A 140 -5.52 -6.33 1.44
C MET A 140 -4.00 -6.48 1.51
N ALA A 141 -3.27 -5.99 0.48
CA ALA A 141 -1.82 -6.14 0.37
C ALA A 141 -1.17 -5.16 -0.62
N GLY A 142 -0.02 -4.58 -0.26
CA GLY A 142 0.73 -3.64 -1.11
C GLY A 142 2.16 -3.37 -0.61
N ASN A 143 2.95 -2.59 -1.37
CA ASN A 143 4.26 -2.10 -0.92
C ASN A 143 4.12 -0.77 -0.15
N ASP A 144 5.24 -0.23 0.32
CA ASP A 144 5.30 1.03 1.04
C ASP A 144 4.74 2.21 0.24
N ILE A 145 4.94 2.20 -1.08
CA ILE A 145 4.44 3.25 -1.98
C ILE A 145 2.91 3.13 -2.14
N ASP A 146 2.38 1.93 -2.36
CA ASP A 146 0.94 1.76 -2.57
C ASP A 146 0.13 1.93 -1.28
N ILE A 147 0.74 1.69 -0.11
CA ILE A 147 0.09 1.75 1.20
C ILE A 147 0.08 3.18 1.79
N PHE A 148 1.15 3.95 1.61
CA PHE A 148 1.35 5.22 2.35
C PHE A 148 1.42 6.49 1.49
N ASN A 149 1.17 6.40 0.18
CA ASN A 149 1.23 7.53 -0.76
C ASN A 149 -0.15 8.13 -1.06
#